data_AF-A0A0R3UIU8-F1
#
_entry.id   AF-A0A0R3UIU8-F1
#
_cell.length_a   1.000
_cell.length_b   1.000
_cell.length_c   1.000
_cell.angle_alpha   90.00
_cell.angle_beta   90.00
_cell.angle_gamma   90.00
#
_symmetry.space_group_name_H-M   'P 1'
#
loop_
_entity.id
_entity.type
_entity.pdbx_description
1 polymer ?
#
loop_
_entity_poly.entity_id
_entity_poly.type
_entity_poly.pdbx_seq_one_letter_code
_entity_poly.pdbx_strand_id
1 'polypeptide(L)'
;MLPLLLFAFSRFFTAIDTAAIPYGPIAVNLLYLFVPVSAGLLVRRFRPALADKLKRGVRPTSCIFLTYVIGFGSFANLSIYSLMARYPLLIPVGAALPLIGYLAGLLIALLCRRSWPVVVAIAIETGVQNVGVAVLLLIYAIPQPQGDLGAVMPVIIAIATPLYLLVVFVVKLIARRWCCPRQVTTPETGESDLEASPWSVETSNSNASAEKGPSFNEKDLQDSSNDKSVKL
;
A
#
# COMPACT_ATOMS: atom_id res chain seq x y z
N MET A 1 2.90 -4.48 -16.75
CA MET A 1 1.80 -5.46 -16.96
C MET A 1 0.56 -4.82 -17.59
N LEU A 2 0.19 -3.59 -17.20
CA LEU A 2 -0.98 -2.87 -17.71
C LEU A 2 -1.12 -2.83 -19.26
N PRO A 3 -0.09 -2.44 -20.05
CA PRO A 3 -0.25 -2.39 -21.51
C PRO A 3 -0.49 -3.76 -22.16
N LEU A 4 0.08 -4.83 -21.59
CA LEU A 4 -0.10 -6.20 -22.08
C LEU A 4 -1.50 -6.74 -21.75
N LEU A 5 -2.01 -6.43 -20.56
CA LEU A 5 -3.39 -6.75 -20.17
C LEU A 5 -4.40 -6.01 -21.05
N LEU A 6 -4.17 -4.74 -21.36
CA LEU A 6 -5.01 -3.99 -22.29
C LEU A 6 -4.98 -4.58 -23.70
N PHE A 7 -3.80 -4.98 -24.19
CA PHE A 7 -3.70 -5.66 -25.47
C PHE A 7 -4.49 -6.97 -25.50
N ALA A 8 -4.39 -7.78 -24.44
CA ALA A 8 -5.14 -9.04 -24.32
C ALA A 8 -6.66 -8.81 -24.26
N PHE A 9 -7.13 -7.89 -23.41
CA PHE A 9 -8.57 -7.62 -23.24
C PHE A 9 -9.18 -6.87 -24.42
N SER A 10 -8.44 -5.97 -25.06
CA SER A 10 -8.93 -5.24 -26.24
C SER A 10 -9.27 -6.16 -27.40
N ARG A 11 -8.66 -7.35 -27.47
CA ARG A 11 -8.98 -8.36 -28.49
C ARG A 11 -10.33 -9.04 -28.26
N PHE A 12 -10.83 -9.07 -27.01
CA PHE A 12 -12.13 -9.64 -26.66
C PHE A 12 -13.28 -8.62 -26.80
N PHE A 13 -12.99 -7.32 -26.70
CA PHE A 13 -13.97 -6.26 -26.87
C PHE A 13 -13.93 -5.69 -28.29
N THR A 14 -14.75 -6.25 -29.18
CA THR A 14 -14.89 -5.83 -30.60
C THR A 14 -15.44 -4.41 -30.79
N ALA A 15 -15.88 -3.76 -29.71
CA ALA A 15 -16.36 -2.38 -29.69
C ALA A 15 -15.24 -1.34 -29.51
N ILE A 16 -14.00 -1.78 -29.26
CA ILE A 16 -12.84 -0.90 -29.08
C ILE A 16 -11.98 -0.99 -30.34
N ASP A 17 -11.79 0.15 -31.01
CA ASP A 17 -10.83 0.24 -32.10
C ASP A 17 -9.42 0.06 -31.55
N THR A 18 -8.88 -1.15 -31.72
CA THR A 18 -7.52 -1.53 -31.29
C THR A 18 -6.42 -0.57 -31.79
N ALA A 19 -6.66 0.10 -32.93
CA ALA A 19 -5.77 1.12 -33.49
C ALA A 19 -5.82 2.48 -32.77
N ALA A 20 -6.85 2.74 -31.97
CA ALA A 20 -7.05 4.00 -31.25
C ALA A 20 -6.45 3.99 -29.83
N ILE A 21 -5.87 2.87 -29.38
CA ILE A 21 -5.30 2.78 -28.03
C ILE A 21 -4.02 3.63 -27.92
N PRO A 22 -3.99 4.66 -27.05
CA PRO A 22 -2.86 5.58 -26.94
C PRO A 22 -1.72 4.97 -26.10
N TYR A 23 -1.00 3.98 -26.65
CA TYR A 23 0.11 3.35 -25.94
C TYR A 23 1.20 4.35 -25.51
N GLY A 24 1.44 5.40 -26.32
CA GLY A 24 2.40 6.46 -26.02
C GLY A 24 2.08 7.23 -24.73
N PRO A 25 0.91 7.92 -24.64
CA PRO A 25 0.48 8.61 -23.42
C PRO A 25 0.43 7.71 -22.18
N ILE A 26 0.02 6.45 -22.33
CA ILE A 26 0.02 5.47 -21.23
C ILE A 26 1.45 5.22 -20.73
N ALA A 27 2.42 5.03 -21.64
CA ALA A 27 3.83 4.84 -21.30
C ALA A 27 4.45 6.08 -20.64
N VAL A 28 4.11 7.28 -21.10
CA VAL A 28 4.57 8.54 -20.48
C VAL A 28 4.02 8.70 -19.07
N ASN A 29 2.73 8.39 -18.85
CA ASN A 29 2.14 8.45 -17.51
C ASN A 29 2.79 7.44 -16.54
N LEU A 30 3.10 6.24 -17.02
CA LEU A 30 3.88 5.23 -16.28
C LEU A 30 5.28 5.75 -15.92
N LEU A 31 5.98 6.39 -16.85
CA LEU A 31 7.29 6.99 -16.61
C LEU A 31 7.22 8.13 -15.59
N TYR A 32 6.19 8.98 -15.69
CA TYR A 32 5.97 10.08 -14.76
C TYR A 32 5.71 9.59 -13.33
N LEU A 33 5.07 8.42 -13.15
CA LEU A 33 4.92 7.78 -11.85
C LEU A 33 6.22 7.11 -11.37
N PHE A 34 7.02 6.58 -12.29
CA PHE A 34 8.27 5.90 -11.96
C PHE A 34 9.35 6.85 -11.41
N VAL A 35 9.44 8.06 -11.94
CA VAL A 35 10.42 9.08 -11.51
C VAL A 35 10.32 9.42 -10.01
N PRO A 36 9.16 9.84 -9.45
CA PRO A 36 9.06 10.18 -8.04
C PRO A 36 9.24 8.97 -7.11
N VAL A 37 8.79 7.78 -7.53
CA VAL A 37 8.96 6.54 -6.74
C VAL A 37 10.44 6.15 -6.66
N SER A 38 11.14 6.15 -7.79
CA SER A 38 12.57 5.86 -7.84
C SER A 38 13.38 6.91 -7.09
N ALA A 39 13.06 8.20 -7.22
CA ALA A 39 13.66 9.27 -6.44
C ALA A 39 13.44 9.08 -4.93
N GLY A 40 12.21 8.73 -4.49
CA GLY A 40 11.91 8.46 -3.10
C GLY A 40 12.71 7.28 -2.52
N LEU A 41 12.86 6.20 -3.28
CA LEU A 41 13.68 5.05 -2.90
C LEU A 41 15.17 5.41 -2.84
N LEU A 42 15.64 6.24 -3.77
CA LEU A 42 17.01 6.71 -3.85
C LEU A 42 17.38 7.59 -2.64
N VAL A 43 16.49 8.52 -2.27
CA VAL A 43 16.65 9.35 -1.06
C VAL A 43 16.71 8.48 0.19
N ARG A 44 15.87 7.44 0.29
CA ARG A 44 15.93 6.50 1.42
C ARG A 44 17.26 5.73 1.48
N ARG A 45 17.84 5.38 0.34
CA ARG A 45 19.13 4.68 0.26
C ARG A 45 20.32 5.57 0.65
N PHE A 46 20.35 6.83 0.19
CA PHE A 46 21.49 7.72 0.45
C PHE A 46 21.38 8.49 1.77
N ARG A 47 20.18 8.81 2.23
CA ARG A 47 19.95 9.67 3.39
C ARG A 47 18.74 9.19 4.21
N PRO A 48 18.88 8.10 5.01
CA PRO A 48 17.79 7.58 5.83
C PRO A 48 17.23 8.61 6.80
N ALA A 49 18.08 9.45 7.41
CA ALA A 49 17.66 10.52 8.32
C ALA A 49 16.76 11.59 7.66
N LEU A 50 16.93 11.86 6.36
CA LEU A 50 16.01 12.74 5.62
C LEU A 50 14.70 12.03 5.29
N ALA A 51 14.78 10.73 4.96
CA ALA A 51 13.59 9.91 4.71
C ALA A 51 12.69 9.80 5.95
N ASP A 52 13.26 9.71 7.16
CA ASP A 52 12.48 9.66 8.41
C ASP A 52 11.77 10.98 8.72
N LYS A 53 12.45 12.12 8.47
CA LYS A 53 11.80 13.45 8.56
C LYS A 53 10.67 13.58 7.55
N LEU A 54 10.90 13.14 6.31
CA LEU A 54 9.89 13.19 5.25
C LEU A 54 8.70 12.29 5.58
N LYS A 55 8.93 11.06 6.08
CA LYS A 55 7.90 10.13 6.54
C LYS A 55 6.99 10.74 7.61
N ARG A 56 7.55 11.54 8.52
CA ARG A 56 6.77 12.24 9.56
C ARG A 56 5.83 13.29 8.96
N GLY A 57 6.26 13.98 7.89
CA GLY A 57 5.44 14.94 7.14
C GLY A 57 4.41 14.30 6.20
N VAL A 58 4.68 13.09 5.70
CA VAL A 58 3.77 12.38 4.78
C VAL A 58 2.43 12.03 5.46
N ARG A 59 2.44 11.67 6.75
CA ARG A 59 1.20 11.30 7.48
C ARG A 59 0.12 12.41 7.46
N PRO A 60 0.40 13.65 7.90
CA PRO A 60 -0.60 14.72 7.86
C PRO A 60 -0.90 15.20 6.44
N THR A 61 0.12 15.27 5.57
CA THR A 61 -0.07 15.72 4.19
C THR A 61 -0.96 14.79 3.38
N SER A 62 -0.84 13.47 3.55
CA SER A 62 -1.76 12.50 2.92
C SER A 62 -3.21 12.69 3.38
N CYS A 63 -3.45 13.00 4.66
CA CYS A 63 -4.80 13.26 5.16
C CYS A 63 -5.40 14.55 4.57
N ILE A 64 -4.60 15.61 4.51
CA ILE A 64 -4.99 16.89 3.90
C ILE A 64 -5.26 16.69 2.40
N PHE A 65 -4.38 15.99 1.70
CA PHE A 65 -4.52 15.67 0.29
C PHE A 65 -5.79 14.86 0.01
N LEU A 66 -6.08 13.84 0.82
CA LEU A 66 -7.30 13.05 0.70
C LEU A 66 -8.56 13.91 0.87
N THR A 67 -8.56 14.76 1.88
CA THR A 67 -9.67 15.70 2.16
C THR A 67 -9.82 16.70 1.02
N TYR A 68 -8.72 17.22 0.48
CA TYR A 68 -8.72 18.11 -0.67
C TYR A 68 -9.28 17.41 -1.92
N VAL A 69 -8.84 16.19 -2.24
CA VAL A 69 -9.34 15.43 -3.40
C VAL A 69 -10.83 15.13 -3.26
N ILE A 70 -11.31 14.79 -2.07
CA ILE A 70 -12.75 14.57 -1.84
C ILE A 70 -13.52 15.88 -1.98
N GLY A 71 -13.06 16.96 -1.34
CA GLY A 71 -13.74 18.26 -1.36
C GLY A 71 -13.73 18.91 -2.75
N PHE A 72 -12.55 19.07 -3.33
CA PHE A 72 -12.38 19.59 -4.68
C PHE A 72 -12.99 18.66 -5.73
N GLY A 73 -12.83 17.35 -5.60
CA GLY A 73 -13.41 16.37 -6.53
C GLY A 73 -14.94 16.40 -6.52
N SER A 74 -15.55 16.54 -5.34
CA SER A 74 -17.01 16.72 -5.22
C SER A 74 -17.46 18.06 -5.82
N PHE A 75 -16.69 19.13 -5.61
CA PHE A 75 -17.01 20.46 -6.16
C PHE A 75 -16.82 20.54 -7.68
N ALA A 76 -15.73 20.00 -8.21
CA ALA A 76 -15.43 20.02 -9.64
C ALA A 76 -16.39 19.16 -10.45
N ASN A 77 -16.96 18.12 -9.85
CA ASN A 77 -17.90 17.21 -10.50
C ASN A 77 -19.36 17.50 -10.13
N LEU A 78 -19.72 18.76 -9.85
CA LEU A 78 -21.11 19.16 -9.61
C LEU A 78 -22.05 18.71 -10.75
N SER A 79 -21.55 18.71 -11.99
CA SER A 79 -22.27 18.20 -13.17
C SER A 79 -22.62 16.72 -13.08
N ILE A 80 -21.78 15.90 -12.43
CA ILE A 80 -22.06 14.47 -12.21
C ILE A 80 -23.25 14.29 -11.26
N TYR A 81 -23.48 15.17 -10.28
CA TYR A 81 -24.66 15.06 -9.41
C TYR A 81 -25.99 15.24 -10.17
N SER A 82 -26.00 16.03 -11.24
CA SER A 82 -27.18 16.13 -12.11
C SER A 82 -27.43 14.84 -12.90
N LEU A 83 -26.35 14.21 -13.41
CA LEU A 83 -26.42 12.90 -14.06
C LEU A 83 -26.80 11.77 -13.08
N MET A 84 -26.33 11.87 -11.85
CA MET A 84 -26.60 10.97 -10.74
C MET A 84 -28.10 10.95 -10.37
N ALA A 85 -28.77 12.10 -10.44
CA ALA A 85 -30.22 12.18 -10.27
C ALA A 85 -30.98 11.48 -11.41
N ARG A 86 -30.41 11.42 -12.62
CA ARG A 86 -31.02 10.78 -13.79
C ARG A 86 -30.72 9.28 -13.87
N TYR A 87 -29.56 8.83 -13.39
CA TYR A 87 -29.16 7.42 -13.37
C TYR A 87 -28.58 7.02 -12.00
N PRO A 88 -29.44 6.82 -10.99
CA PRO A 88 -28.99 6.57 -9.61
C PRO A 88 -28.22 5.26 -9.45
N LEU A 89 -28.37 4.31 -10.39
CA LEU A 89 -27.67 3.02 -10.36
C LEU A 89 -26.17 3.11 -10.70
N LEU A 90 -25.69 4.16 -11.34
CA LEU A 90 -24.26 4.28 -11.67
C LEU A 90 -23.39 4.43 -10.42
N ILE A 91 -23.88 5.08 -9.38
CA ILE A 91 -23.13 5.31 -8.14
C ILE A 91 -22.83 4.01 -7.40
N PRO A 92 -23.83 3.18 -7.02
CA PRO A 92 -23.55 1.96 -6.28
C PRO A 92 -22.71 0.98 -7.10
N VAL A 93 -22.89 0.94 -8.43
CA VAL A 93 -22.08 0.10 -9.31
C VAL A 93 -20.63 0.58 -9.34
N GLY A 94 -20.40 1.87 -9.61
CA GLY A 94 -19.06 2.46 -9.65
C GLY A 94 -18.34 2.39 -8.30
N ALA A 95 -19.07 2.54 -7.20
CA ALA A 95 -18.52 2.46 -5.85
C ALA A 95 -18.29 1.01 -5.40
N ALA A 96 -19.07 0.04 -5.89
CA ALA A 96 -18.85 -1.38 -5.62
C ALA A 96 -17.51 -1.90 -6.18
N LEU A 97 -17.03 -1.37 -7.31
CA LEU A 97 -15.74 -1.78 -7.91
C LEU A 97 -14.55 -1.70 -6.94
N PRO A 98 -14.22 -0.53 -6.37
CA PRO A 98 -13.14 -0.45 -5.39
C PRO A 98 -13.42 -1.25 -4.12
N LEU A 99 -14.68 -1.34 -3.68
CA LEU A 99 -15.06 -2.17 -2.52
C LEU A 99 -14.73 -3.65 -2.75
N ILE A 100 -15.08 -4.19 -3.92
CA ILE A 100 -14.76 -5.55 -4.34
C ILE A 100 -13.25 -5.71 -4.43
N GLY A 101 -12.52 -4.72 -4.94
CA GLY A 101 -11.04 -4.73 -4.97
C GLY A 101 -10.43 -4.88 -3.57
N TYR A 102 -10.88 -4.07 -2.61
CA TYR A 102 -10.43 -4.18 -1.22
C TYR A 102 -10.75 -5.54 -0.60
N LEU A 103 -11.98 -6.03 -0.79
CA LEU A 103 -12.44 -7.31 -0.26
C LEU A 103 -11.68 -8.48 -0.89
N ALA A 104 -11.53 -8.50 -2.20
CA ALA A 104 -10.81 -9.53 -2.93
C ALA A 104 -9.33 -9.57 -2.52
N GLY A 105 -8.67 -8.41 -2.45
CA GLY A 105 -7.28 -8.33 -1.99
C GLY A 105 -7.11 -8.82 -0.55
N LEU A 106 -8.05 -8.47 0.33
CA LEU A 106 -8.07 -8.94 1.71
C LEU A 106 -8.28 -10.47 1.80
N LEU A 107 -9.28 -11.00 1.10
CA LEU A 107 -9.61 -12.43 1.09
C LEU A 107 -8.45 -13.27 0.53
N ILE A 108 -7.84 -12.85 -0.57
CA ILE A 108 -6.70 -13.54 -1.18
C ILE A 108 -5.50 -13.52 -0.22
N ALA A 109 -5.21 -12.37 0.41
CA ALA A 109 -4.10 -12.27 1.34
C ALA A 109 -4.32 -13.09 2.62
N LEU A 110 -5.57 -13.19 3.10
CA LEU A 110 -5.95 -14.08 4.20
C LEU A 110 -5.83 -15.55 3.80
N LEU A 111 -6.25 -15.93 2.59
CA LEU A 111 -6.12 -17.29 2.08
C LEU A 111 -4.64 -17.71 1.98
N CYS A 112 -3.77 -16.78 1.60
CA CYS A 112 -2.32 -16.96 1.61
C CYS A 112 -1.68 -16.93 3.01
N ARG A 113 -2.48 -16.84 4.09
CA ARG A 113 -2.03 -16.84 5.50
C ARG A 113 -0.94 -15.80 5.79
N ARG A 114 -1.06 -14.61 5.20
CA ARG A 114 -0.10 -13.51 5.43
C ARG A 114 -0.37 -12.81 6.75
N SER A 115 0.67 -12.16 7.30
CA SER A 115 0.55 -11.37 8.52
C SER A 115 -0.40 -10.19 8.32
N TRP A 116 -1.12 -9.79 9.37
CA TRP A 116 -2.11 -8.70 9.32
C TRP A 116 -1.61 -7.41 8.65
N PRO A 117 -0.39 -6.92 8.91
CA PRO A 117 0.14 -5.73 8.22
C PRO A 117 0.24 -5.91 6.70
N VAL A 118 0.64 -7.10 6.25
CA VAL A 118 0.77 -7.44 4.83
C VAL A 118 -0.60 -7.62 4.19
N VAL A 119 -1.56 -8.23 4.89
CA VAL A 119 -2.96 -8.37 4.42
C VAL A 119 -3.59 -7.01 4.16
N VAL A 120 -3.44 -6.05 5.09
CA VAL A 120 -3.97 -4.69 4.93
C VAL A 120 -3.28 -3.98 3.76
N ALA A 121 -1.96 -4.14 3.60
CA ALA A 121 -1.23 -3.56 2.48
C ALA A 121 -1.74 -4.11 1.13
N ILE A 122 -1.86 -5.43 0.99
CA ILE A 122 -2.36 -6.06 -0.25
C ILE A 122 -3.79 -5.60 -0.56
N ALA A 123 -4.66 -5.55 0.45
CA ALA A 123 -6.02 -5.05 0.28
C ALA A 123 -6.04 -3.61 -0.25
N ILE A 124 -5.22 -2.73 0.33
CA ILE A 124 -5.13 -1.31 -0.08
C ILE A 124 -4.54 -1.20 -1.49
N GLU A 125 -3.46 -1.89 -1.81
CA GLU A 125 -2.85 -1.89 -3.15
C GLU A 125 -3.78 -2.48 -4.23
N THR A 126 -4.68 -3.38 -3.85
CA THR A 126 -5.67 -3.96 -4.79
C THR A 126 -6.85 -3.02 -5.02
N GLY A 127 -7.35 -2.35 -3.97
CA GLY A 127 -8.49 -1.44 -4.07
C GLY A 127 -8.13 -0.03 -4.53
N VAL A 128 -6.94 0.47 -4.19
CA VAL A 128 -6.42 1.76 -4.66
C VAL A 128 -5.67 1.53 -5.96
N GLN A 129 -6.32 1.84 -7.08
CA GLN A 129 -5.74 1.69 -8.40
C GLN A 129 -5.36 3.03 -9.02
N ASN A 130 -4.51 3.00 -10.05
CA ASN A 130 -4.23 4.19 -10.84
C ASN A 130 -5.40 4.46 -11.81
N VAL A 131 -6.37 5.23 -11.32
CA VAL A 131 -7.57 5.61 -12.09
C VAL A 131 -7.25 6.51 -13.28
N GLY A 132 -6.16 7.30 -13.22
CA GLY A 132 -5.76 8.21 -14.29
C GLY A 132 -5.46 7.50 -15.61
N VAL A 133 -4.90 6.30 -15.56
CA VAL A 133 -4.66 5.50 -16.77
C VAL A 133 -5.98 5.04 -17.40
N ALA A 134 -6.99 4.68 -16.59
CA ALA A 134 -8.29 4.27 -17.09
C ALA A 134 -9.05 5.43 -17.77
N VAL A 135 -8.99 6.64 -17.18
CA VAL A 135 -9.58 7.86 -17.77
C VAL A 135 -8.92 8.19 -19.11
N LEU A 136 -7.59 8.24 -19.16
CA LEU A 136 -6.86 8.51 -20.40
C LEU A 136 -7.22 7.49 -21.48
N LEU A 137 -7.29 6.21 -21.13
CA LEU A 137 -7.68 5.18 -22.09
C LEU A 137 -9.07 5.44 -22.67
N LEU A 138 -10.08 5.76 -21.84
CA LEU A 138 -11.45 5.96 -22.32
C LEU A 138 -11.61 7.21 -23.19
N ILE A 139 -10.93 8.30 -22.85
CA ILE A 139 -11.04 9.56 -23.61
C ILE A 139 -10.39 9.45 -25.00
N TYR A 140 -9.32 8.67 -25.12
CA TYR A 140 -8.53 8.55 -26.35
C TYR A 140 -8.86 7.31 -27.19
N ALA A 141 -9.22 6.18 -26.57
CA ALA A 141 -9.51 4.93 -27.28
C ALA A 141 -10.97 4.84 -27.77
N ILE A 142 -11.87 5.69 -27.25
CA ILE A 142 -13.28 5.73 -27.67
C ILE A 142 -13.57 7.10 -28.31
N PRO A 143 -14.22 7.15 -29.48
CA PRO A 143 -14.61 8.41 -30.10
C PRO A 143 -15.54 9.23 -29.21
N GLN A 144 -15.34 10.54 -29.22
CA GLN A 144 -16.19 11.50 -28.52
C GLN A 144 -17.58 11.55 -29.18
N PRO A 145 -18.68 11.63 -28.41
CA PRO A 145 -18.81 11.93 -26.97
C PRO A 145 -18.88 10.70 -26.04
N GLN A 146 -18.80 9.48 -26.58
CA GLN A 146 -18.97 8.25 -25.79
C GLN A 146 -17.82 8.01 -24.82
N GLY A 147 -16.60 8.43 -25.17
CA GLY A 147 -15.43 8.36 -24.29
C GLY A 147 -15.59 9.20 -23.01
N ASP A 148 -16.20 10.39 -23.11
CA ASP A 148 -16.44 11.26 -21.95
C ASP A 148 -17.54 10.69 -21.03
N LEU A 149 -18.62 10.17 -21.63
CA LEU A 149 -19.65 9.42 -20.91
C LEU A 149 -19.09 8.16 -20.21
N GLY A 150 -18.15 7.45 -20.87
CA GLY A 150 -17.48 6.29 -20.29
C GLY A 150 -16.53 6.64 -19.15
N ALA A 151 -15.84 7.79 -19.24
CA ALA A 151 -14.89 8.27 -18.23
C ALA A 151 -15.57 8.62 -16.89
N VAL A 152 -16.88 8.83 -16.87
CA VAL A 152 -17.68 9.02 -15.65
C VAL A 152 -17.48 7.87 -14.66
N MET A 153 -17.40 6.62 -15.12
CA MET A 153 -17.21 5.45 -14.25
C MET A 153 -15.88 5.50 -13.48
N PRO A 154 -14.71 5.64 -14.13
CA PRO A 154 -13.45 5.89 -13.43
C PRO A 154 -13.50 7.09 -12.49
N VAL A 155 -14.16 8.20 -12.88
CA VAL A 155 -14.25 9.38 -12.00
C VAL A 155 -15.02 9.06 -10.71
N ILE A 156 -16.13 8.32 -10.80
CA ILE A 156 -16.85 7.83 -9.61
C ILE A 156 -15.94 6.97 -8.73
N ILE A 157 -15.16 6.05 -9.34
CA ILE A 157 -14.20 5.21 -8.62
C ILE A 157 -13.14 6.08 -7.92
N ALA A 158 -12.61 7.11 -8.59
CA ALA A 158 -11.60 8.02 -8.02
C ALA A 158 -12.10 8.78 -6.79
N ILE A 159 -13.40 9.08 -6.72
CA ILE A 159 -14.01 9.76 -5.56
C ILE A 159 -14.39 8.75 -4.47
N ALA A 160 -14.91 7.58 -4.84
CA ALA A 160 -15.33 6.54 -3.89
C ALA A 160 -14.15 5.88 -3.16
N THR A 161 -13.04 5.64 -3.87
CA THR A 161 -11.81 5.00 -3.34
C THR A 161 -11.26 5.69 -2.08
N PRO A 162 -10.98 7.01 -2.09
CA PRO A 162 -10.50 7.73 -0.91
C PRO A 162 -11.56 7.85 0.18
N LEU A 163 -12.85 7.92 -0.19
CA LEU A 163 -13.95 7.98 0.78
C LEU A 163 -14.00 6.72 1.64
N TYR A 164 -13.86 5.53 1.05
CA TYR A 164 -13.81 4.27 1.81
C TYR A 164 -12.63 4.20 2.76
N LEU A 165 -11.44 4.64 2.32
CA LEU A 165 -10.27 4.71 3.20
C LEU A 165 -10.49 5.68 4.37
N LEU A 166 -11.13 6.82 4.11
CA LEU A 166 -11.46 7.79 5.15
C LEU A 166 -12.47 7.22 6.16
N VAL A 167 -13.53 6.53 5.70
CA VAL A 167 -14.50 5.87 6.57
C VAL A 167 -13.80 4.83 7.46
N VAL A 168 -12.97 3.97 6.89
CA VAL A 168 -12.19 2.98 7.67
C VAL A 168 -11.26 3.66 8.67
N PHE A 169 -10.61 4.76 8.28
CA PHE A 169 -9.74 5.54 9.15
C PHE A 169 -10.50 6.17 10.33
N VAL A 170 -11.67 6.77 10.07
CA VAL A 170 -12.54 7.38 11.10
C VAL A 170 -13.10 6.32 12.03
N VAL A 171 -13.62 5.21 11.50
CA VAL A 171 -14.11 4.08 12.33
C VAL A 171 -13.00 3.57 13.24
N LYS A 172 -11.78 3.41 12.72
CA LYS A 172 -10.63 3.01 13.53
C LYS A 172 -10.27 4.05 14.60
N LEU A 173 -10.39 5.33 14.31
CA LEU A 173 -10.15 6.41 15.28
C LEU A 173 -11.20 6.40 16.40
N ILE A 174 -12.47 6.26 16.06
CA ILE A 174 -13.59 6.17 17.01
C ILE A 174 -13.45 4.91 17.86
N ALA A 175 -13.21 3.76 17.24
CA ALA A 175 -12.99 2.50 17.93
C ALA A 175 -11.81 2.57 18.90
N ARG A 176 -10.71 3.23 18.52
CA ARG A 176 -9.58 3.48 19.44
C ARG A 176 -9.98 4.38 20.61
N ARG A 177 -10.76 5.43 20.35
CA ARG A 177 -11.23 6.35 21.39
C ARG A 177 -12.23 5.70 22.35
N TRP A 178 -12.96 4.66 21.91
CA TRP A 178 -13.93 3.92 22.72
C TRP A 178 -13.33 2.68 23.40
N CYS A 179 -12.43 1.94 22.75
CA CYS A 179 -11.79 0.76 23.35
C CYS A 179 -10.59 1.11 24.24
N CYS A 180 -9.97 2.28 24.09
CA CYS A 180 -8.93 2.78 24.98
C CYS A 180 -9.08 4.31 25.15
N PRO A 181 -9.70 4.80 26.24
CA PRO A 181 -9.61 6.21 26.60
C PRO A 181 -8.13 6.61 26.70
N ARG A 182 -7.75 7.57 25.86
CA ARG A 182 -6.40 8.12 25.70
C ARG A 182 -5.67 8.26 27.04
N GLN A 183 -4.63 7.45 27.28
CA GLN A 183 -3.58 7.89 28.20
C GLN A 183 -2.87 9.07 27.51
N VAL A 184 -2.88 10.23 28.17
CA VAL A 184 -2.16 11.42 27.74
C VAL A 184 -0.68 11.16 27.94
N THR A 185 0.06 10.90 26.87
CA THR A 185 1.53 10.93 26.89
C THR A 185 2.00 12.25 26.30
N THR A 186 2.44 13.15 27.18
CA THR A 186 3.30 14.31 26.86
C THR A 186 4.66 13.76 26.39
N PRO A 187 5.38 14.43 25.48
CA PRO A 187 6.26 13.78 24.53
C PRO A 187 7.63 13.49 25.13
N GLU A 188 8.04 12.23 25.18
CA GLU A 188 9.45 11.83 25.24
C GLU A 188 9.57 10.48 24.53
N THR A 189 10.36 10.47 23.46
CA THR A 189 11.32 9.42 23.07
C THR A 189 10.91 7.97 23.36
N GLY A 190 10.47 7.25 22.32
CA GLY A 190 10.08 5.84 22.42
C GLY A 190 10.30 5.11 21.09
N GLU A 191 11.51 4.62 20.93
CA GLU A 191 11.82 3.42 20.16
C GLU A 191 11.04 2.21 20.72
N SER A 192 10.97 1.12 19.95
CA SER A 192 10.25 -0.14 20.22
C SER A 192 8.75 -0.11 19.85
N ASP A 193 8.20 -0.94 18.96
CA ASP A 193 8.63 -2.15 18.28
C ASP A 193 7.81 -2.27 17.00
N LEU A 194 8.44 -2.38 15.82
CA LEU A 194 7.85 -2.92 14.56
C LEU A 194 8.80 -2.89 13.34
N GLU A 195 10.10 -2.69 13.51
CA GLU A 195 11.10 -3.03 12.49
C GLU A 195 11.72 -4.41 12.78
N ALA A 196 11.02 -5.46 12.33
CA ALA A 196 11.68 -6.67 11.85
C ALA A 196 11.40 -6.75 10.35
N SER A 197 12.21 -6.04 9.56
CA SER A 197 12.18 -6.07 8.10
C SER A 197 13.09 -7.23 7.61
N PRO A 198 12.60 -8.24 6.86
CA PRO A 198 13.39 -9.40 6.44
C PRO A 198 14.24 -9.14 5.17
N TRP A 199 14.89 -7.98 5.07
CA TRP A 199 15.74 -7.64 3.91
C TRP A 199 17.17 -7.28 4.30
N SER A 200 17.80 -8.12 5.12
CA SER A 200 19.26 -8.22 5.16
C SER A 200 19.72 -9.17 4.06
N VAL A 201 20.30 -8.60 3.01
CA VAL A 201 21.04 -9.32 1.97
C VAL A 201 22.21 -10.04 2.62
N GLU A 202 22.18 -11.37 2.64
CA GLU A 202 23.35 -12.19 2.94
C GLU A 202 24.45 -11.90 1.91
N THR A 203 25.45 -11.13 2.34
CA THR A 203 26.73 -11.10 1.63
C THR A 203 27.58 -12.23 2.19
N SER A 204 27.57 -13.35 1.48
CA SER A 204 28.64 -14.33 1.59
C SER A 204 29.96 -13.63 1.23
N ASN A 205 30.90 -13.59 2.17
CA ASN A 205 32.31 -13.50 1.83
C ASN A 205 33.12 -14.36 2.79
N SER A 206 33.45 -15.55 2.29
CA SER A 206 34.60 -16.33 2.71
C SER A 206 35.87 -15.51 2.53
N ASN A 207 36.70 -15.43 3.58
CA ASN A 207 38.15 -15.62 3.57
C ASN A 207 38.76 -15.00 4.83
N ALA A 208 39.24 -15.85 5.74
CA ALA A 208 40.63 -15.80 6.22
C ALA A 208 40.80 -16.83 7.34
N SER A 209 41.49 -17.91 6.99
CA SER A 209 42.09 -18.85 7.92
C SER A 209 43.04 -18.14 8.88
N ALA A 210 42.96 -18.45 10.17
CA ALA A 210 44.11 -18.40 11.07
C ALA A 210 43.86 -19.37 12.24
N GLU A 211 44.70 -20.40 12.27
CA GLU A 211 44.91 -21.39 13.31
C GLU A 211 44.78 -20.89 14.76
N LYS A 212 44.20 -21.73 15.64
CA LYS A 212 44.94 -22.45 16.70
C LYS A 212 44.04 -23.45 17.43
N GLY A 213 44.61 -24.64 17.67
CA GLY A 213 43.97 -25.80 18.27
C GLY A 213 43.66 -25.70 19.78
N PRO A 214 43.23 -26.81 20.40
CA PRO A 214 42.45 -26.81 21.64
C PRO A 214 43.32 -26.84 22.90
N SER A 215 42.93 -26.14 23.95
CA SER A 215 43.39 -26.38 25.32
C SER A 215 42.22 -26.87 26.18
N PHE A 216 42.14 -28.19 26.32
CA PHE A 216 41.40 -28.90 27.36
C PHE A 216 42.10 -28.62 28.70
N ASN A 217 41.36 -28.10 29.68
CA ASN A 217 41.91 -27.80 31.00
C ASN A 217 41.29 -28.76 32.02
N GLU A 218 42.16 -29.57 32.61
CA GLU A 218 41.92 -30.66 33.52
C GLU A 218 42.02 -30.11 34.95
N LYS A 219 40.89 -29.81 35.61
CA LYS A 219 40.88 -29.45 37.05
C LYS A 219 39.55 -29.49 37.83
N ASP A 220 38.44 -29.93 37.25
CA ASP A 220 37.14 -29.99 37.96
C ASP A 220 36.71 -31.43 38.33
N LEU A 221 37.67 -32.27 38.75
CA LEU A 221 37.42 -33.59 39.32
C LEU A 221 38.11 -33.69 40.67
N GLN A 222 37.47 -33.15 41.71
CA GLN A 222 37.60 -33.52 43.12
C GLN A 222 36.86 -32.49 44.01
N ASP A 223 35.52 -32.59 44.12
CA ASP A 223 34.85 -32.13 45.36
C ASP A 223 33.43 -32.67 45.59
N SER A 224 33.11 -33.87 45.11
CA SER A 224 31.78 -34.49 45.33
C SER A 224 31.86 -35.91 45.87
N SER A 225 32.76 -36.12 46.84
CA SER A 225 32.81 -37.38 47.58
C SER A 225 33.53 -37.26 48.92
N ASN A 226 33.07 -36.39 49.83
CA ASN A 226 33.30 -36.59 51.26
C ASN A 226 32.46 -35.65 52.14
N ASP A 227 31.17 -35.95 52.36
CA ASP A 227 30.57 -35.69 53.68
C ASP A 227 29.27 -36.48 53.87
N LYS A 228 29.41 -37.81 53.99
CA LYS A 228 28.45 -38.65 54.70
C LYS A 228 29.22 -39.49 55.68
N SER A 229 29.38 -39.02 56.92
CA SER A 229 29.41 -39.85 58.14
C SER A 229 29.60 -38.99 59.39
N VAL A 230 28.95 -39.43 60.49
CA VAL A 230 29.05 -39.01 61.91
C VAL A 230 27.81 -38.20 62.37
N LYS A 231 26.71 -38.85 62.77
CA LYS A 231 26.37 -39.34 64.14
C LYS A 231 26.44 -38.26 65.23
N LEU A 232 25.29 -37.65 65.58
CA LEU A 232 24.47 -37.91 66.78
C LEU A 232 23.28 -36.96 66.82
#